data_AF-A0AAV6UDN3-F1
#
_entry.id   AF-A0AAV6UDN3-F1
#
_cell.length_a   1.000
_cell.length_b   1.000
_cell.length_c   1.000
_cell.angle_alpha   90.00
_cell.angle_beta   90.00
_cell.angle_gamma   90.00
#
_symmetry.space_group_name_H-M   'P 1'
#
loop_
_entity.id
_entity.type
_entity.pdbx_description
1 polymer ?
#
loop_
_entity_poly.entity_id
_entity_poly.type
_entity_poly.pdbx_seq_one_letter_code
_entity_poly.pdbx_strand_id
1 'polypeptide(L)' 'MDFTPTNSDNEVESFQLLTVEELKKVIVTDDFKLTSSLVALDFLVRHGYLNCDEEPNYIKLLETMHTPLHYRHPDN' A
#
# COMPACT_ATOMS: atom_id res chain seq x y z
N MET A 1 -13.29 23.41 -8.87
CA MET A 1 -12.88 23.48 -7.45
C MET A 1 -11.93 22.33 -7.23
N ASP A 2 -10.81 22.60 -6.56
CA ASP A 2 -9.87 21.55 -6.14
C ASP A 2 -10.40 20.91 -4.86
N PHE A 3 -10.26 19.59 -4.73
CA PHE A 3 -10.71 18.83 -3.58
C PHE A 3 -9.63 18.82 -2.48
N THR A 4 -10.03 19.10 -1.24
CA THR A 4 -9.18 18.96 -0.05
C THR A 4 -9.92 18.10 0.98
N PRO A 5 -9.37 16.94 1.39
CA PRO A 5 -10.03 16.08 2.37
C PRO A 5 -10.06 16.73 3.76
N THR A 6 -11.16 16.51 4.48
CA THR A 6 -11.35 16.97 5.86
C THR A 6 -11.73 15.79 6.74
N ASN A 7 -11.09 15.66 7.90
CA ASN A 7 -11.50 14.66 8.89
C ASN A 7 -12.92 14.99 9.38
N SER A 8 -13.76 13.96 9.48
CA SER A 8 -15.20 14.08 9.78
C SER A 8 -15.59 13.50 11.15
N ASP A 9 -14.84 12.53 11.68
CA ASP A 9 -15.24 11.70 12.82
C ASP A 9 -14.12 11.46 13.86
N ASN A 10 -12.97 12.13 13.71
CA ASN A 10 -11.78 12.01 14.55
C ASN A 10 -11.01 10.68 14.42
N GLU A 11 -11.31 9.84 13.42
CA GLU A 11 -10.53 8.59 13.21
C GLU A 11 -9.16 8.85 12.57
N VAL A 12 -9.01 9.91 11.78
CA VAL A 12 -7.81 10.23 10.99
C VAL A 12 -7.13 11.50 11.49
N GLU A 13 -5.92 11.42 12.02
CA GLU A 13 -5.22 12.63 12.51
C GLU A 13 -4.98 13.69 11.41
N SER A 14 -4.54 13.26 10.22
CA SER A 14 -4.27 14.16 9.10
C SER A 14 -4.29 13.45 7.74
N PHE A 15 -4.37 14.24 6.66
CA PHE A 15 -4.21 13.76 5.30
C PHE A 15 -2.95 14.37 4.68
N GLN A 16 -2.21 13.56 3.92
CA GLN A 16 -1.04 14.00 3.16
C GLN A 16 -1.23 13.65 1.68
N LEU A 17 -0.98 14.62 0.81
CA LEU A 17 -0.93 14.40 -0.63
C LEU A 17 0.52 14.07 -1.01
N LEU A 18 0.73 12.84 -1.50
CA LEU A 18 2.05 12.33 -1.87
C LEU A 18 2.15 12.12 -3.39
N THR A 19 3.35 12.30 -3.92
CA THR A 19 3.75 11.76 -5.22
C THR A 19 3.88 10.23 -5.16
N VAL A 20 3.88 9.57 -6.32
CA VAL A 20 4.09 8.12 -6.41
C VAL A 20 5.44 7.70 -5.81
N GLU A 21 6.49 8.49 -6.03
CA GLU A 21 7.84 8.19 -5.53
C GLU A 21 7.94 8.36 -4.01
N GLU A 22 7.20 9.30 -3.42
CA GLU A 22 7.07 9.42 -1.97
C GLU A 22 6.27 8.25 -1.39
N LEU A 23 5.16 7.85 -2.03
CA LEU A 23 4.37 6.70 -1.62
C LEU A 23 5.22 5.43 -1.56
N LYS A 24 6.02 5.14 -2.60
CA LYS A 24 6.94 3.98 -2.64
C LYS A 24 7.88 3.93 -1.43
N LYS A 25 8.37 5.08 -0.97
CA LYS A 25 9.26 5.17 0.19
C LYS A 25 8.53 4.99 1.51
N VAL A 26 7.32 5.54 1.62
CA VAL A 26 6.54 5.51 2.86
C VAL A 26 5.96 4.12 3.13
N ILE A 27 5.49 3.40 2.12
CA ILE A 27 4.78 2.11 2.33
C ILE A 27 5.67 0.97 2.84
N VAL A 28 7.00 1.16 2.79
CA VAL A 28 8.02 0.20 3.25
C VAL A 28 8.62 0.56 4.61
N THR A 29 8.17 1.64 5.26
CA THR A 29 8.62 1.99 6.61
C THR A 29 7.80 1.27 7.68
N ASP A 30 8.39 1.11 8.86
CA ASP A 30 7.72 0.49 10.02
C ASP A 30 6.52 1.32 10.53
N ASP A 31 6.49 2.62 10.19
CA ASP A 31 5.40 3.52 10.57
C ASP A 31 4.13 3.31 9.71
N PHE A 32 4.24 2.61 8.58
CA PHE A 32 3.11 2.36 7.71
C PHE A 32 2.41 1.04 8.07
N LYS A 33 1.08 1.10 8.14
CA LYS A 33 0.27 -0.08 8.47
C LYS A 33 0.46 -1.16 7.42
N LEU A 34 1.03 -2.31 7.80
CA LEU A 34 1.31 -3.44 6.90
C LEU A 34 0.10 -3.87 6.07
N THR A 35 -1.10 -3.88 6.66
CA THR A 35 -2.33 -4.25 5.93
C THR A 35 -2.72 -3.22 4.88
N SER A 36 -2.43 -1.93 5.12
CA SER A 36 -2.63 -0.87 4.15
C SER A 36 -1.53 -0.85 3.07
N SER A 37 -0.30 -1.31 3.36
CA SER A 37 0.78 -1.38 2.36
C SER A 37 0.37 -2.22 1.15
N LEU A 38 -0.41 -3.28 1.35
CA LEU A 38 -0.92 -4.13 0.27
C LEU A 38 -1.89 -3.39 -0.66
N VAL A 39 -2.69 -2.46 -0.13
CA VAL A 39 -3.61 -1.64 -0.94
C VAL A 39 -2.82 -0.66 -1.80
N ALA A 40 -1.79 -0.03 -1.23
CA ALA A 40 -0.90 0.85 -1.99
C ALA A 40 -0.11 0.08 -3.05
N LEU A 41 0.37 -1.12 -2.73
CA LEU A 41 1.08 -2.00 -3.66
C LEU A 41 0.21 -2.40 -4.85
N ASP A 42 -1.04 -2.82 -4.60
CA ASP A 42 -2.02 -3.12 -5.64
C ASP A 42 -2.28 -1.91 -6.56
N PHE A 43 -2.41 -0.71 -5.98
CA PHE A 43 -2.53 0.53 -6.77
C PHE A 43 -1.30 0.75 -7.67
N LEU A 44 -0.09 0.63 -7.14
CA LEU A 44 1.13 0.81 -7.93
C LEU A 44 1.21 -0.18 -9.10
N VAL A 45 0.82 -1.43 -8.87
CA VAL A 45 0.77 -2.47 -9.90
C VAL A 45 -0.28 -2.17 -10.97
N ARG A 46 -1.53 -1.91 -10.59
CA ARG A 46 -2.63 -1.68 -11.55
C ARG A 46 -2.42 -0.45 -12.42
N HIS A 47 -1.68 0.54 -11.93
CA HIS A 47 -1.37 1.77 -12.66
C HIS A 47 0.00 1.74 -13.35
N GLY A 48 0.76 0.63 -13.27
CA GLY A 48 2.04 0.47 -13.96
C GLY A 48 3.23 1.19 -13.32
N TYR A 49 3.05 1.74 -12.11
CA TYR A 49 4.13 2.37 -11.34
C TYR A 49 5.04 1.37 -10.64
N LEU A 50 4.63 0.11 -10.58
CA LEU A 50 5.43 -1.04 -10.23
C LEU A 50 5.18 -2.13 -11.27
N ASN A 51 6.23 -2.64 -11.90
CA ASN A 51 6.15 -3.60 -12.99
C ASN A 51 7.26 -4.67 -12.88
N CYS A 52 7.16 -5.71 -13.70
CA CYS A 52 8.09 -6.84 -13.69
C CYS A 52 9.50 -6.51 -14.18
N ASP A 53 9.67 -5.42 -14.93
CA ASP A 53 10.98 -5.04 -15.49
C ASP A 53 11.85 -4.35 -14.43
N GLU A 54 11.22 -3.65 -13.49
CA GLU A 54 11.88 -2.87 -12.44
C GLU A 54 11.93 -3.58 -11.08
N GLU A 55 11.00 -4.50 -10.79
CA GLU A 55 10.92 -5.18 -9.50
C GLU A 55 11.20 -6.69 -9.62
N PRO A 56 12.39 -7.17 -9.18
CA PRO A 56 12.76 -8.57 -9.25
C PRO A 56 11.80 -9.53 -8.52
N ASN A 57 11.13 -9.05 -7.48
CA ASN A 57 10.19 -9.83 -6.68
C ASN A 57 8.73 -9.64 -7.11
N TYR A 58 8.48 -9.07 -8.28
CA TYR A 58 7.13 -8.69 -8.71
C TYR A 58 6.12 -9.84 -8.62
N ILE A 59 6.49 -11.02 -9.10
CA ILE A 59 5.65 -12.22 -9.01
C ILE A 59 5.37 -12.60 -7.56
N LYS A 60 6.41 -12.57 -6.71
CA LYS A 60 6.26 -12.90 -5.28
C LYS A 60 5.34 -11.92 -4.56
N LEU A 61 5.44 -10.63 -4.90
CA LEU A 61 4.57 -9.58 -4.38
C LEU A 61 3.11 -9.82 -4.78
N LEU A 62 2.85 -10.13 -6.05
CA LEU A 62 1.51 -10.49 -6.54
C LEU A 62 0.90 -11.68 -5.79
N GLU A 63 1.65 -12.78 -5.64
CA GLU A 63 1.20 -13.96 -4.89
C GLU A 63 0.89 -13.63 -3.43
N THR A 64 1.74 -12.79 -2.82
CA THR A 64 1.64 -12.38 -1.43
C THR A 64 0.41 -11.49 -1.19
N MET A 65 0.04 -10.65 -2.16
CA MET A 65 -1.18 -9.84 -2.10
C MET A 65 -2.46 -10.68 -2.13
N HIS A 66 -2.44 -11.81 -2.85
CA HIS A 66 -3.58 -12.72 -2.96
C HIS A 66 -3.61 -13.82 -1.89
N THR A 67 -2.66 -13.81 -0.95
CA THR A 67 -2.65 -14.79 0.15
C THR A 67 -3.78 -14.49 1.14
N PRO A 68 -4.66 -15.46 1.46
CA PRO A 68 -5.69 -15.25 2.46
C PRO A 68 -5.11 -14.90 3.83
N LEU A 69 -5.70 -13.91 4.50
CA LEU A 69 -5.23 -13.39 5.79
C LEU A 69 -5.09 -14.47 6.88
N HIS A 70 -5.92 -15.52 6.84
CA HIS A 70 -5.89 -16.62 7.81
C HIS A 70 -4.65 -17.51 7.72
N TYR A 71 -3.90 -17.47 6.61
CA TYR A 71 -2.65 -18.24 6.48
C TYR A 71 -1.43 -17.57 7.12
N ARG A 72 -1.57 -16.34 7.65
CA ARG A 72 -0.45 -15.60 8.28
C ARG A 72 -0.41 -15.68 9.81
N HIS A 73 -1.34 -16.38 10.46
CA HIS A 73 -1.27 -16.65 11.90
C HIS A 73 -0.86 -18.11 12.13
N PRO A 74 0.24 -18.40 12.87
CA PRO A 74 0.73 -19.77 13.09
C PRO A 74 -0.12 -20.60 14.07
N ASP A 75 -1.32 -20.15 14.47
CA ASP A 75 -2.16 -20.80 15.48
C ASP A 75 -3.51 -21.28 14.91
N ASN A 76 -3.49 -22.07 13.84
CA ASN A 76 -4.67 -22.82 13.38
C ASN A 76 -4.32 -24.27 13.05
#